data_AF-A0A4R4VCD3-F1
#
_entry.id   AF-A0A4R4VCD3-F1
#
_cell.length_a   1.000
_cell.length_b   1.000
_cell.length_c   1.000
_cell.angle_alpha   90.00
_cell.angle_beta   90.00
_cell.angle_gamma   90.00
#
_symmetry.space_group_name_H-M   'P 1'
#
loop_
_entity.id
_entity.type
_entity.pdbx_description
1 polymer ?
#
loop_
_entity_poly.entity_id
_entity_poly.type
_entity_poly.pdbx_seq_one_letter_code
_entity_poly.pdbx_strand_id
1 'polypeptide(L)' 'MGSDARLALLARSAQWELDEAAFEIGGGRYTPEQRQRLASQLVALAEELRGGDVQPMITGSDMA' A
#
# COMPACT_ATOMS: atom_id res chain seq x y z
N MET A 1 9.07 13.74 15.60
CA MET A 1 8.27 12.79 16.42
C MET A 1 6.84 12.61 15.92
N GLY A 2 6.11 13.63 15.43
CA GLY A 2 4.74 13.43 14.92
C GLY A 2 4.61 12.74 13.56
N SER A 3 5.61 12.90 12.68
CA SER A 3 5.61 12.32 11.32
C SER A 3 5.77 10.80 11.33
N ASP A 4 6.73 10.29 12.11
CA ASP A 4 7.08 8.87 12.13
C ASP A 4 5.95 8.00 12.69
N ALA A 5 5.24 8.49 13.71
CA ALA A 5 4.07 7.81 14.28
C ALA A 5 2.90 7.74 13.28
N ARG A 6 2.67 8.81 12.51
CA ARG A 6 1.65 8.83 11.46
C ARG A 6 2.02 7.89 10.32
N LEU A 7 3.28 7.87 9.90
CA LEU A 7 3.77 6.97 8.88
C LEU A 7 3.64 5.50 9.30
N ALA A 8 3.99 5.17 10.55
CA ALA A 8 3.87 3.83 11.09
C ALA A 8 2.40 3.35 11.12
N LEU A 9 1.46 4.23 11.47
CA LEU A 9 0.03 3.92 11.43
C LEU A 9 -0.46 3.66 10.00
N LEU A 10 -0.09 4.53 9.05
CA LEU A 10 -0.47 4.35 7.64
C LEU A 10 0.11 3.07 7.04
N ALA A 11 1.38 2.78 7.30
CA ALA A 11 2.03 1.57 6.84
C ALA A 11 1.36 0.30 7.41
N ARG A 12 1.02 0.31 8.71
CA ARG A 12 0.35 -0.83 9.35
C ARG A 12 -1.06 -1.06 8.81
N SER A 13 -1.83 0.01 8.60
CA SER A 13 -3.17 -0.10 8.01
C SER A 13 -3.11 -0.61 6.57
N ALA A 14 -2.19 -0.10 5.75
CA ALA A 14 -2.00 -0.57 4.38
C ALA A 14 -1.59 -2.05 4.33
N GLN A 15 -0.74 -2.49 5.26
CA GLN A 15 -0.33 -3.89 5.34
C GLN A 15 -1.51 -4.82 5.64
N TRP A 16 -2.37 -4.47 6.59
CA TRP A 16 -3.57 -5.29 6.88
C TRP A 16 -4.54 -5.38 5.70
N GLU A 17 -4.76 -4.28 5.00
CA GLU A 17 -5.65 -4.26 3.82
C GLU A 17 -5.06 -5.08 2.66
N LEU A 18 -3.73 -5.11 2.52
CA LEU A 18 -3.04 -5.98 1.57
C LEU A 18 -3.19 -7.47 1.94
N ASP A 19 -3.04 -7.82 3.21
CA ASP A 19 -3.19 -9.19 3.69
C ASP A 19 -4.64 -9.69 3.47
N GLU A 20 -5.63 -8.86 3.77
CA GLU A 20 -7.04 -9.14 3.54
C GLU A 20 -7.34 -9.30 2.05
N ALA A 21 -6.83 -8.40 1.21
CA ALA A 21 -6.97 -8.49 -0.23
C ALA A 21 -6.36 -9.77 -0.80
N ALA A 22 -5.17 -10.16 -0.34
CA ALA A 22 -4.52 -11.40 -0.77
C ALA A 22 -5.36 -12.63 -0.40
N PHE A 23 -5.96 -12.65 0.79
CA PHE A 23 -6.86 -13.71 1.23
C PHE A 23 -8.15 -13.77 0.39
N GLU A 24 -8.81 -12.63 0.19
CA GLU A 24 -10.09 -12.56 -0.52
C GLU A 24 -9.97 -12.73 -2.04
N ILE A 25 -8.83 -12.35 -2.64
CA ILE A 25 -8.52 -12.63 -4.06
C ILE A 25 -8.41 -14.15 -4.28
N GLY A 26 -7.74 -14.87 -3.37
CA GLY A 26 -7.68 -16.34 -3.42
C GLY A 26 -9.06 -16.99 -3.35
N GLY A 27 -10.02 -16.34 -2.70
CA GLY A 27 -11.42 -16.76 -2.62
C GLY A 27 -12.33 -16.22 -3.73
N GLY A 28 -11.84 -15.37 -4.64
CA GLY A 28 -12.63 -14.74 -5.70
C GLY A 28 -13.67 -13.72 -5.21
N ARG A 29 -13.57 -13.26 -3.97
CA ARG A 29 -14.56 -12.39 -3.31
C ARG A 29 -14.16 -10.91 -3.26
N TYR A 30 -12.96 -10.59 -3.71
CA TYR A 30 -12.45 -9.23 -3.68
C TYR A 30 -13.09 -8.35 -4.76
N THR A 31 -13.90 -7.38 -4.36
CA THR A 31 -14.73 -6.57 -5.27
C THR A 31 -13.93 -5.43 -5.92
N PRO A 32 -14.41 -4.85 -7.03
CA PRO A 32 -13.82 -3.65 -7.62
C PRO A 32 -13.71 -2.47 -6.65
N GLU A 33 -14.72 -2.27 -5.80
CA GLU A 33 -14.76 -1.18 -4.82
C GLU A 33 -13.68 -1.36 -3.75
N GLN A 34 -13.49 -2.60 -3.28
CA GLN A 34 -12.42 -2.93 -2.34
C GLN A 34 -11.03 -2.69 -2.95
N ARG A 35 -10.82 -3.10 -4.22
CA ARG A 35 -9.58 -2.79 -4.96
C ARG A 35 -9.32 -1.28 -5.03
N GLN A 36 -10.35 -0.49 -5.32
CA GLN A 36 -10.21 0.96 -5.45
C GLN A 36 -9.90 1.65 -4.11
N ARG A 37 -10.48 1.14 -3.01
CA ARG A 37 -10.18 1.60 -1.66
C ARG A 37 -8.72 1.31 -1.28
N LEU A 38 -8.26 0.09 -1.49
CA LEU A 38 -6.88 -0.32 -1.23
C LEU A 38 -5.88 0.51 -2.06
N ALA A 39 -6.16 0.69 -3.36
CA ALA A 39 -5.33 1.53 -4.22
C ALA A 39 -5.21 2.97 -3.68
N SER A 40 -6.31 3.56 -3.18
CA SER A 40 -6.29 4.91 -2.62
C SER A 40 -5.45 5.00 -1.34
N GLN A 41 -5.53 3.99 -0.46
CA GLN A 41 -4.71 3.92 0.76
C GLN A 41 -3.22 3.79 0.44
N LEU A 42 -2.87 2.97 -0.55
CA LEU A 42 -1.48 2.79 -1.00
C LEU A 42 -0.91 4.07 -1.62
N VAL A 43 -1.71 4.81 -2.39
CA VAL A 43 -1.30 6.12 -2.94
C VAL A 43 -1.01 7.10 -1.82
N ALA A 44 -1.91 7.23 -0.83
CA ALA A 44 -1.71 8.14 0.30
C ALA A 44 -0.45 7.77 1.11
N LEU A 45 -0.19 6.48 1.34
CA LEU A 45 1.05 6.03 1.97
C LEU A 45 2.29 6.37 1.13
N ALA A 46 2.23 6.18 -0.18
CA ALA A 46 3.34 6.49 -1.08
C ALA A 46 3.63 8.00 -1.18
N GLU A 47 2.61 8.85 -1.07
CA GLU A 47 2.76 10.30 -0.98
C GLU A 47 3.45 10.73 0.32
N GLU A 48 3.02 10.17 1.46
CA GLU A 48 3.65 10.44 2.76
C GLU A 48 5.10 9.93 2.82
N LEU A 49 5.40 8.78 2.20
CA LEU A 49 6.78 8.28 2.04
C LEU A 49 7.63 9.18 1.14
N ARG A 50 7.09 9.67 0.01
CA ARG A 50 7.80 10.61 -0.88
C ARG A 50 8.07 11.97 -0.24
N GLY A 51 7.20 12.40 0.67
CA GLY A 51 7.41 13.60 1.49
C GLY A 51 8.64 13.51 2.41
N GLY A 52 9.17 12.31 2.63
CA GLY A 52 10.45 12.06 3.29
C GLY A 52 11.43 11.34 2.37
N ASP A 53 12.05 12.03 1.40
CA ASP A 53 13.24 11.57 0.65
C ASP A 53 13.25 10.13 0.09
N VAL A 54 12.11 9.47 -0.09
CA VAL A 54 12.07 8.15 -0.73
C VAL A 54 11.88 8.30 -2.23
N GLN A 55 12.99 8.17 -2.97
CA GLN A 55 12.96 7.95 -4.42
C GLN A 55 12.13 6.69 -4.73
N PRO A 56 11.19 6.75 -5.70
CA PRO A 56 10.42 5.58 -6.08
C PRO A 56 11.35 4.53 -6.71
N MET A 57 11.61 3.44 -5.98
CA MET A 57 12.36 2.31 -6.49
C MET A 57 11.43 1.47 -7.38
N ILE A 58 11.46 1.76 -8.68
CA ILE A 58 10.94 0.84 -9.70
C ILE A 58 11.98 -0.28 -9.82
N THR A 59 11.80 -1.40 -9.12
CA THR A 59 12.50 -2.64 -9.49
C THR A 59 11.80 -3.17 -10.74
N GLY A 60 12.31 -2.77 -11.90
CA GLY A 60 11.98 -3.42 -13.16
C GLY A 60 12.34 -4.90 -13.06
N SER A 61 11.34 -5.75 -13.25
CA SER A 61 11.56 -7.14 -13.63
C SER A 61 12.23 -7.14 -15.01
N ASP A 62 13.56 -7.10 -15.05
CA ASP A 62 14.27 -7.61 -16.21
C ASP A 62 14.25 -9.13 -16.11
N MET A 63 13.36 -9.72 -16.91
CA MET A 63 13.58 -11.05 -17.44
C MET A 63 14.81 -10.99 -18.36
N ALA A 64 15.89 -11.63 -17.92
CA ALA A 64 17.00 -12.07 -18.76
C ALA A 64 17.27 -13.54 -18.45
#